data_AF-A0A0P6YYK7-F1
#
_entry.id   AF-A0A0P6YYK7-F1
#
_cell.length_a   1.000
_cell.length_b   1.000
_cell.length_c   1.000
_cell.angle_alpha   90.00
_cell.angle_beta   90.00
_cell.angle_gamma   90.00
#
_symmetry.space_group_name_H-M   'P 1'
#
loop_
_entity.id
_entity.type
_entity.pdbx_description
1 polymer ?
#
loop_
_entity_poly.entity_id
_entity_poly.type
_entity_poly.pdbx_seq_one_letter_code
_entity_poly.pdbx_strand_id
1 'polypeptide(L)'
;MRVRKWWLVPLLLLLVLGGGCQRIAEIQEARRAAATAKAERYPWAVYPISEESKQVLCDALDLPAGDPFCEPGRPVDHWDVYKKVKALFPPGTPYAEVEAKLGRFPHVKEESRQPDGTLVGLRYVYQLTEYEGACIYFQLDLKSKKLVTRVYATTLGSGPQRIKCGPADRPKK
;
A
#
# COMPACT_ATOMS: atom_id res chain seq x y z
N MET A 1 35.02 42.59 -48.31
CA MET A 1 33.62 42.52 -47.87
C MET A 1 33.48 41.48 -46.75
N ARG A 2 33.31 41.90 -45.48
CA ARG A 2 33.07 40.98 -44.35
C ARG A 2 31.57 40.78 -44.19
N VAL A 3 31.05 39.67 -44.69
CA VAL A 3 29.65 39.28 -44.45
C VAL A 3 29.49 38.92 -42.97
N ARG A 4 28.70 39.73 -42.28
CA ARG A 4 28.49 39.74 -40.82
C ARG A 4 27.77 38.44 -40.40
N LYS A 5 28.48 37.52 -39.73
CA LYS A 5 27.99 36.25 -39.14
C LYS A 5 27.00 36.42 -37.96
N TRP A 6 26.20 37.49 -37.93
CA TRP A 6 25.30 37.79 -36.81
C TRP A 6 23.96 37.03 -36.86
N TRP A 7 23.66 36.36 -37.97
CA TRP A 7 22.43 35.57 -38.15
C TRP A 7 22.50 34.13 -37.60
N LEU A 8 23.71 33.62 -37.28
CA LEU A 8 23.88 32.26 -36.77
C LEU A 8 23.50 32.14 -35.28
N VAL A 9 23.61 33.22 -34.52
CA VAL A 9 23.36 33.26 -33.07
C VAL A 9 21.87 33.03 -32.72
N PRO A 10 20.88 33.69 -33.34
CA PRO A 10 19.46 33.42 -33.05
C PRO A 10 19.01 32.02 -33.52
N LEU A 11 19.61 31.48 -34.58
CA LEU A 11 19.30 30.13 -35.09
C LEU A 11 19.78 29.03 -34.13
N LEU A 12 20.99 29.20 -33.55
CA LEU A 12 21.53 28.32 -32.53
C LEU A 12 20.71 28.37 -31.23
N LEU A 13 20.25 29.55 -30.81
CA LEU A 13 19.38 29.69 -29.63
C LEU A 13 18.02 28.99 -29.81
N LEU A 14 17.40 29.10 -30.99
CA LEU A 14 16.15 28.41 -31.32
C LEU A 14 16.29 26.88 -31.33
N LEU A 15 17.42 26.34 -31.83
CA LEU A 15 17.69 24.91 -31.83
C LEU A 15 17.92 24.33 -30.42
N VAL A 16 18.61 25.07 -29.55
CA VAL A 16 18.85 24.64 -28.16
C VAL A 16 17.57 24.70 -27.33
N LEU A 17 16.72 25.73 -27.54
CA LEU A 17 15.42 25.85 -26.87
C LEU A 17 14.41 24.81 -27.39
N GLY A 18 14.37 24.55 -28.70
CA GLY A 18 13.47 23.57 -29.32
C GLY A 18 13.79 22.11 -28.93
N GLY A 19 15.07 21.73 -28.92
CA GLY A 19 15.50 20.39 -28.50
C GLY A 19 15.33 20.14 -26.99
N GLY A 20 15.40 21.18 -26.17
CA GLY A 20 15.12 21.10 -24.73
C GLY A 20 13.66 20.79 -24.41
N CYS A 21 12.71 21.40 -25.13
CA CYS A 21 11.28 21.16 -24.92
C CYS A 21 10.85 19.73 -25.30
N GLN A 22 11.39 19.16 -26.38
CA GLN A 22 11.08 17.77 -26.78
C GLN A 22 11.54 16.75 -25.73
N ARG A 23 12.76 16.90 -25.20
CA ARG A 23 13.24 16.02 -24.11
C ARG A 23 12.42 16.15 -22.84
N ILE A 24 11.93 17.35 -22.50
CA ILE A 24 11.07 17.56 -21.33
C ILE A 24 9.73 16.85 -21.53
N ALA A 25 9.12 16.94 -22.72
CA ALA A 25 7.88 16.25 -23.05
C ALA A 25 8.03 14.73 -22.98
N GLU A 26 9.10 14.18 -23.57
CA GLU A 26 9.41 12.74 -23.50
C GLU A 26 9.62 12.25 -22.06
N ILE A 27 10.33 13.02 -21.23
CA ILE A 27 10.52 12.71 -19.80
C ILE A 27 9.18 12.74 -19.05
N GLN A 28 8.30 13.71 -19.35
CA GLN A 28 6.98 13.78 -18.72
C GLN A 28 6.09 12.61 -19.14
N GLU A 29 6.12 12.22 -20.42
CA GLU A 29 5.35 11.10 -20.94
C GLU A 29 5.84 9.77 -20.36
N ALA A 30 7.15 9.55 -20.30
CA ALA A 30 7.74 8.40 -19.63
C ALA A 30 7.37 8.32 -18.14
N ARG A 31 7.35 9.47 -17.44
CA ARG A 31 6.91 9.56 -16.03
C ARG A 31 5.42 9.22 -15.88
N ARG A 32 4.56 9.70 -16.78
CA ARG A 32 3.13 9.39 -16.77
C ARG A 32 2.91 7.90 -17.02
N ALA A 33 3.54 7.33 -18.04
CA ALA A 33 3.47 5.90 -18.32
C ALA A 33 3.95 5.05 -17.13
N ALA A 34 5.05 5.43 -16.49
CA ALA A 34 5.55 4.76 -15.28
C ALA A 34 4.58 4.89 -14.08
N ALA A 35 3.94 6.06 -13.91
CA ALA A 35 2.96 6.28 -12.86
C ALA A 35 1.70 5.43 -13.09
N THR A 36 1.19 5.39 -14.32
CA THR A 36 0.05 4.54 -14.70
C THR A 36 0.37 3.06 -14.49
N ALA A 37 1.52 2.60 -14.99
CA ALA A 37 1.94 1.21 -14.80
C ALA A 37 2.11 0.85 -13.31
N LYS A 38 2.59 1.79 -12.47
CA LYS A 38 2.67 1.58 -11.02
C LYS A 38 1.28 1.52 -10.38
N ALA A 39 0.36 2.39 -10.78
CA ALA A 39 -1.00 2.43 -10.26
C ALA A 39 -1.81 1.18 -10.64
N GLU A 40 -1.63 0.67 -11.86
CA GLU A 40 -2.20 -0.61 -12.30
C GLU A 40 -1.63 -1.78 -11.50
N ARG A 41 -0.31 -1.74 -11.21
CA ARG A 41 0.36 -2.84 -10.52
C ARG A 41 0.15 -2.85 -9.01
N TYR A 42 0.02 -1.67 -8.40
CA TYR A 42 -0.04 -1.47 -6.95
C TYR A 42 -1.03 -0.35 -6.62
N PRO A 43 -2.35 -0.55 -6.87
CA PRO A 43 -3.34 0.50 -6.67
C PRO A 43 -3.39 1.00 -5.22
N TRP A 44 -3.18 0.10 -4.24
CA TRP A 44 -3.10 0.43 -2.82
C TRP A 44 -1.97 1.38 -2.42
N ALA A 45 -0.93 1.51 -3.26
CA ALA A 45 0.20 2.39 -3.00
C ALA A 45 0.01 3.79 -3.60
N VAL A 46 -1.07 4.00 -4.35
CA VAL A 46 -1.30 5.20 -5.16
C VAL A 46 -2.65 5.83 -4.83
N TYR A 47 -3.70 5.03 -4.72
CA TYR A 47 -5.06 5.49 -4.52
C TYR A 47 -5.52 5.33 -3.07
N PRO A 48 -6.31 6.29 -2.56
CA PRO A 48 -6.95 6.14 -1.25
C PRO A 48 -8.01 5.05 -1.30
N ILE A 49 -8.29 4.44 -0.15
CA ILE A 49 -9.42 3.52 0.00
C ILE A 49 -10.74 4.29 -0.18
N SER A 50 -11.76 3.57 -0.62
CA SER A 50 -13.13 4.05 -0.73
C SER A 50 -13.70 4.42 0.63
N GLU A 51 -14.65 5.35 0.63
CA GLU A 51 -15.38 5.76 1.83
C GLU A 51 -16.13 4.58 2.48
N GLU A 52 -16.61 3.61 1.69
CA GLU A 52 -17.24 2.40 2.22
C GLU A 52 -16.25 1.54 3.00
N SER A 53 -15.08 1.22 2.42
CA SER A 53 -14.01 0.49 3.13
C SER A 53 -13.57 1.24 4.40
N LYS A 54 -13.45 2.57 4.32
CA LYS A 54 -13.08 3.43 5.46
C LYS A 54 -14.10 3.34 6.58
N GLN A 55 -15.40 3.45 6.28
CA GLN A 55 -16.47 3.34 7.26
C GLN A 55 -16.46 1.96 7.93
N VAL A 56 -16.36 0.89 7.14
CA VAL A 56 -16.28 -0.48 7.67
C VAL A 56 -15.07 -0.67 8.58
N LEU A 57 -13.94 -0.03 8.29
CA LEU A 57 -12.77 -0.05 9.19
C LEU A 57 -13.00 0.76 10.47
N CYS A 58 -13.57 1.96 10.36
CA CYS A 58 -13.91 2.79 11.52
C CYS A 58 -14.82 2.06 12.50
N ASP A 59 -15.87 1.42 11.99
CA ASP A 59 -16.80 0.63 12.79
C ASP A 59 -16.11 -0.59 13.41
N ALA A 60 -15.23 -1.28 12.67
CA ALA A 60 -14.54 -2.47 13.19
C ALA A 60 -13.55 -2.15 14.30
N LEU A 61 -12.90 -0.99 14.19
CA LEU A 61 -11.90 -0.52 15.13
C LEU A 61 -12.51 0.25 16.30
N ASP A 62 -13.84 0.44 16.32
CA ASP A 62 -14.57 1.27 17.27
C ASP A 62 -13.93 2.67 17.43
N LEU A 63 -13.57 3.29 16.31
CA LEU A 63 -12.96 4.62 16.31
C LEU A 63 -14.02 5.70 16.61
N PRO A 64 -13.67 6.74 17.39
CA PRO A 64 -14.59 7.83 17.63
C PRO A 64 -14.89 8.58 16.32
N ALA A 65 -16.11 9.11 16.18
CA ALA A 65 -16.51 9.84 14.98
C ALA A 65 -15.65 11.08 14.68
N GLY A 66 -14.97 11.64 15.69
CA GLY A 66 -14.01 12.72 15.53
C GLY A 66 -12.58 12.28 15.22
N ASP A 67 -12.31 10.99 15.03
CA ASP A 67 -10.99 10.53 14.60
C ASP A 67 -10.75 10.99 13.14
N PRO A 68 -9.62 11.64 12.84
CA PRO A 68 -9.24 12.03 11.48
C PRO A 68 -9.32 10.89 10.45
N PHE A 69 -9.12 9.65 10.88
CA PHE A 69 -9.24 8.47 10.02
C PHE A 69 -10.67 8.23 9.52
N CYS A 70 -11.68 8.70 10.26
CA CYS A 70 -13.09 8.49 9.98
C CYS A 70 -13.81 9.73 9.43
N GLU A 71 -13.09 10.85 9.26
CA GLU A 71 -13.64 12.08 8.68
C GLU A 71 -14.09 11.86 7.23
N PRO A 72 -15.35 12.17 6.88
CA PRO A 72 -15.84 12.06 5.51
C PRO A 72 -15.03 12.91 4.52
N GLY A 73 -14.73 12.35 3.34
CA GLY A 73 -14.00 13.06 2.28
C GLY A 73 -12.50 13.26 2.53
N ARG A 74 -12.00 12.91 3.71
CA ARG A 74 -10.56 12.83 3.95
C ARG A 74 -9.99 11.55 3.35
N PRO A 75 -8.98 11.64 2.47
CA PRO A 75 -8.36 10.47 1.89
C PRO A 75 -7.58 9.69 2.94
N VAL A 76 -7.75 8.37 2.95
CA VAL A 76 -7.00 7.41 3.75
C VAL A 76 -6.37 6.41 2.79
N ASP A 77 -5.05 6.27 2.81
CA ASP A 77 -4.36 5.27 2.00
C ASP A 77 -4.05 4.00 2.80
N HIS A 78 -3.55 2.96 2.13
CA HIS A 78 -3.16 1.71 2.79
C HIS A 78 -2.14 1.91 3.93
N TRP A 79 -1.24 2.88 3.78
CA TRP A 79 -0.23 3.17 4.80
C TRP A 79 -0.84 3.80 6.04
N ASP A 80 -1.85 4.63 5.89
CA ASP A 80 -2.62 5.20 6.99
C ASP A 80 -3.44 4.13 7.72
N VAL A 81 -4.03 3.17 6.99
CA VAL A 81 -4.66 1.97 7.60
C VAL A 81 -3.64 1.22 8.44
N TYR A 82 -2.46 0.91 7.88
CA TYR A 82 -1.39 0.23 8.62
C TYR A 82 -0.96 0.99 9.87
N LYS A 83 -0.71 2.31 9.78
CA LYS A 83 -0.31 3.13 10.93
C LYS A 83 -1.36 3.07 12.03
N LYS A 84 -2.65 3.22 11.67
CA LYS A 84 -3.75 3.17 12.64
C LYS A 84 -3.83 1.80 13.31
N VAL A 85 -3.83 0.73 12.53
CA VAL A 85 -3.90 -0.65 13.03
C VAL A 85 -2.71 -0.98 13.93
N LYS A 86 -1.50 -0.60 13.53
CA LYS A 86 -0.30 -0.80 14.36
C LYS A 86 -0.34 -0.02 15.67
N ALA A 87 -0.94 1.18 15.67
CA ALA A 87 -1.10 1.98 16.89
C ALA A 87 -2.11 1.36 17.86
N LEU A 88 -3.20 0.78 17.34
CA LEU A 88 -4.23 0.12 18.16
C LEU A 88 -3.80 -1.26 18.67
N PHE A 89 -3.00 -1.99 17.89
CA PHE A 89 -2.55 -3.34 18.22
C PHE A 89 -1.00 -3.43 18.21
N PRO A 90 -0.31 -2.76 19.15
CA PRO A 90 1.15 -2.82 19.22
C PRO A 90 1.67 -4.22 19.57
N PRO A 91 2.98 -4.48 19.41
CA PRO A 91 3.59 -5.71 19.93
C PRO A 91 3.27 -5.92 21.42
N GLY A 92 2.91 -7.15 21.77
CA GLY A 92 2.41 -7.53 23.10
C GLY A 92 0.88 -7.67 23.15
N THR A 93 0.13 -7.13 22.18
CA THR A 93 -1.32 -7.30 22.12
C THR A 93 -1.71 -8.79 21.95
N PRO A 94 -2.69 -9.31 22.72
CA PRO A 94 -3.28 -10.61 22.48
C PRO A 94 -3.95 -10.69 21.09
N TYR A 95 -3.63 -11.72 20.33
CA TYR A 95 -4.22 -11.93 19.00
C TYR A 95 -5.75 -12.06 19.04
N ALA A 96 -6.31 -12.57 20.14
CA ALA A 96 -7.76 -12.63 20.33
C ALA A 96 -8.42 -11.24 20.27
N GLU A 97 -7.74 -10.17 20.69
CA GLU A 97 -8.25 -8.80 20.57
C GLU A 97 -8.22 -8.31 19.13
N VAL A 98 -7.17 -8.66 18.38
CA VAL A 98 -7.08 -8.40 16.94
C VAL A 98 -8.21 -9.12 16.20
N GLU A 99 -8.41 -10.40 16.48
CA GLU A 99 -9.45 -11.24 15.87
C GLU A 99 -10.86 -10.76 16.22
N ALA A 100 -11.09 -10.30 17.45
CA ALA A 100 -12.39 -9.75 17.86
C ALA A 100 -12.81 -8.52 17.03
N LYS A 101 -11.85 -7.66 16.65
CA LYS A 101 -12.10 -6.44 15.87
C LYS A 101 -12.06 -6.69 14.37
N LEU A 102 -11.06 -7.43 13.92
CA LEU A 102 -10.71 -7.57 12.51
C LEU A 102 -11.09 -8.92 11.91
N GLY A 103 -11.54 -9.90 12.69
CA GLY A 103 -11.83 -11.27 12.23
C GLY A 103 -12.89 -11.35 11.12
N ARG A 104 -13.73 -10.31 10.97
CA ARG A 104 -14.71 -10.21 9.87
C ARG A 104 -14.08 -9.87 8.51
N PHE A 105 -12.85 -9.35 8.48
CA PHE A 105 -12.15 -9.06 7.24
C PHE A 105 -11.52 -10.33 6.68
N PRO A 106 -11.36 -10.45 5.35
CA PRO A 106 -10.66 -11.57 4.75
C PRO A 106 -9.26 -11.72 5.33
N HIS A 107 -8.92 -12.92 5.81
CA HIS A 107 -7.61 -13.20 6.37
C HIS A 107 -7.20 -14.67 6.21
N VAL A 108 -5.91 -14.94 6.25
CA VAL A 108 -5.35 -16.29 6.29
C VAL A 108 -4.33 -16.44 7.42
N LYS A 109 -4.22 -17.66 7.94
CA LYS A 109 -3.13 -18.07 8.82
C LYS A 109 -1.98 -18.61 7.97
N GLU A 110 -0.81 -18.02 8.11
CA GLU A 110 0.42 -18.50 7.46
C GLU A 110 1.38 -19.08 8.50
N GLU A 111 1.84 -20.30 8.22
CA GLU A 111 2.88 -20.97 8.98
C GLU A 111 4.10 -21.16 8.09
N SER A 112 5.26 -20.75 8.58
CA SER A 112 6.55 -21.04 7.94
C SER A 112 7.24 -22.15 8.71
N ARG A 113 7.58 -23.23 8.01
CA ARG A 113 8.22 -24.42 8.59
C ARG A 113 9.53 -24.71 7.87
N GLN A 114 10.52 -25.16 8.64
CA GLN A 114 11.74 -25.75 8.10
C GLN A 114 11.46 -27.14 7.50
N PRO A 115 12.38 -27.70 6.70
CA PRO A 115 12.22 -29.04 6.12
C PRO A 115 12.03 -30.16 7.15
N ASP A 116 12.53 -29.97 8.38
CA ASP A 116 12.36 -30.88 9.53
C ASP A 116 10.97 -30.75 10.20
N GLY A 117 10.11 -29.86 9.72
CA GLY A 117 8.78 -29.58 10.27
C GLY A 117 8.75 -28.52 11.38
N THR A 118 9.91 -28.02 11.82
CA THR A 118 10.02 -27.01 12.87
C THR A 118 9.34 -25.71 12.45
N LEU A 119 8.39 -25.22 13.26
CA LEU A 119 7.69 -23.95 13.03
C LEU A 119 8.64 -22.78 13.32
N VAL A 120 8.94 -21.98 12.30
CA VAL A 120 9.82 -20.80 12.37
C VAL A 120 9.09 -19.48 12.15
N GLY A 121 7.82 -19.54 11.74
CA GLY A 121 6.99 -18.35 11.57
C GLY A 121 5.51 -18.70 11.73
N LEU A 122 4.78 -17.85 12.43
CA LEU A 122 3.33 -17.89 12.51
C LEU A 122 2.83 -16.46 12.39
N ARG A 123 1.98 -16.21 11.41
CA ARG A 123 1.35 -14.90 11.23
C ARG A 123 -0.06 -15.03 10.68
N TYR A 124 -0.86 -14.02 10.97
CA TYR A 124 -2.14 -13.83 10.31
C TYR A 124 -2.03 -12.65 9.36
N VAL A 125 -2.53 -12.85 8.15
CA VAL A 125 -2.47 -11.88 7.05
C VAL A 125 -3.89 -11.41 6.80
N TYR A 126 -4.14 -10.11 6.86
CA TYR A 126 -5.46 -9.50 6.71
C TYR A 126 -5.54 -8.63 5.47
N GLN A 127 -6.66 -8.69 4.75
CA GLN A 127 -7.06 -7.69 3.76
C GLN A 127 -8.04 -6.69 4.36
N LEU A 128 -7.51 -5.55 4.79
CA LEU A 128 -8.33 -4.50 5.42
C LEU A 128 -8.91 -3.50 4.41
N THR A 129 -8.48 -3.57 3.14
CA THR A 129 -8.92 -2.65 2.08
C THR A 129 -9.51 -3.42 0.88
N GLU A 130 -10.10 -2.70 -0.07
CA GLU A 130 -10.55 -3.24 -1.36
C GLU A 130 -9.43 -3.66 -2.29
N TYR A 131 -8.22 -3.21 -2.05
CA TYR A 131 -7.11 -3.48 -2.93
C TYR A 131 -6.48 -4.84 -2.62
N GLU A 132 -6.48 -5.71 -3.62
CA GLU A 132 -5.75 -6.98 -3.54
C GLU A 132 -4.26 -6.72 -3.32
N GLY A 133 -3.64 -7.54 -2.48
CA GLY A 133 -2.22 -7.44 -2.11
C GLY A 133 -1.92 -6.38 -1.04
N ALA A 134 -2.88 -5.53 -0.66
CA ALA A 134 -2.73 -4.55 0.42
C ALA A 134 -2.89 -5.20 1.81
N CYS A 135 -1.95 -6.08 2.16
CA CYS A 135 -2.04 -6.92 3.35
C CYS A 135 -1.48 -6.23 4.60
N ILE A 136 -2.07 -6.52 5.75
CA ILE A 136 -1.48 -6.23 7.06
C ILE A 136 -1.22 -7.55 7.79
N TYR A 137 -0.02 -7.71 8.31
CA TYR A 137 0.50 -8.94 8.89
C TYR A 137 0.63 -8.77 10.40
N PHE A 138 0.07 -9.72 11.15
CA PHE A 138 0.25 -9.87 12.58
C PHE A 138 1.07 -11.13 12.84
N GLN A 139 2.37 -10.96 13.08
CA GLN A 139 3.24 -12.05 13.45
C GLN A 139 3.05 -12.37 14.93
N LEU A 140 2.92 -13.66 15.25
CA LEU A 140 2.75 -14.13 16.61
C LEU A 140 4.05 -14.66 17.20
N ASP A 141 4.16 -14.58 18.51
CA ASP A 141 5.18 -15.27 19.27
C ASP A 141 5.03 -16.78 19.10
N LEU A 142 6.10 -17.49 18.76
CA LEU A 142 6.03 -18.93 18.46
C LEU A 142 5.82 -19.78 19.71
N LYS A 143 6.24 -19.28 20.88
CA LYS A 143 6.13 -19.99 22.16
C LYS A 143 4.71 -19.98 22.70
N SER A 144 4.13 -18.79 22.83
CA SER A 144 2.77 -18.59 23.33
C SER A 144 1.70 -18.77 22.24
N LYS A 145 2.03 -18.47 20.98
CA LYS A 145 1.11 -18.41 19.83
C LYS A 145 -0.10 -17.52 20.08
N LYS A 146 0.01 -16.58 21.03
CA LYS A 146 -1.11 -15.76 21.51
C LYS A 146 -0.82 -14.28 21.43
N LEU A 147 0.43 -13.87 21.50
CA LEU A 147 0.81 -12.46 21.51
C LEU A 147 1.36 -12.05 20.16
N VAL A 148 0.95 -10.86 19.69
CA VAL A 148 1.54 -10.22 18.52
C VAL A 148 2.96 -9.79 18.85
N THR A 149 3.94 -10.22 18.07
CA THR A 149 5.34 -9.79 18.18
C THR A 149 5.68 -8.68 17.20
N ARG A 150 4.97 -8.62 16.07
CA ARG A 150 5.22 -7.63 15.03
C ARG A 150 3.98 -7.39 14.19
N VAL A 151 3.73 -6.12 13.87
CA VAL A 151 2.77 -5.69 12.86
C VAL A 151 3.52 -5.03 11.70
N TYR A 152 3.25 -5.46 10.47
CA TYR A 152 3.82 -4.88 9.25
C TYR A 152 2.81 -4.96 8.10
N ALA A 153 3.10 -4.32 6.97
CA ALA A 153 2.21 -4.25 5.82
C ALA A 153 2.97 -4.51 4.52
N THR A 154 2.23 -4.79 3.44
CA THR A 154 2.80 -4.92 2.09
C THR A 154 3.49 -3.62 1.68
N THR A 155 4.67 -3.72 1.08
CA THR A 155 5.45 -2.57 0.60
C THR A 155 5.64 -2.62 -0.91
N LEU A 156 5.96 -1.49 -1.53
CA LEU A 156 6.19 -1.46 -2.98
C LEU A 156 7.28 -2.48 -3.35
N GLY A 157 6.99 -3.37 -4.31
CA GLY A 157 7.95 -4.35 -4.81
C GLY A 157 8.13 -5.60 -3.94
N SER A 158 7.26 -5.88 -2.96
CA SER A 158 7.35 -7.05 -2.07
C SER A 158 7.04 -8.42 -2.74
N GLY A 159 7.46 -8.64 -3.98
CA GLY A 159 7.28 -9.89 -4.71
C GLY A 159 5.97 -9.98 -5.50
N PRO A 160 5.69 -11.11 -6.18
CA PRO A 160 4.64 -11.20 -7.20
C PRO A 160 3.28 -10.79 -6.63
N GLN A 161 2.50 -10.08 -7.46
CA GLN A 161 1.25 -9.37 -7.18
C GLN A 161 0.07 -10.22 -6.66
N ARG A 162 0.33 -11.44 -6.18
CA ARG A 162 -0.65 -12.45 -5.79
C ARG A 162 -0.46 -12.92 -4.35
N ILE A 163 0.04 -12.08 -3.46
CA ILE A 163 -0.08 -12.37 -2.04
C ILE A 163 -1.56 -12.22 -1.70
N LYS A 164 -2.24 -13.36 -1.66
CA LYS A 164 -3.63 -13.44 -1.21
C LYS A 164 -3.63 -13.16 0.29
N CYS A 165 -4.04 -11.96 0.68
CA CYS A 165 -4.22 -11.59 2.07
C CYS A 165 -5.37 -12.38 2.74
N GLY A 166 -6.16 -13.14 1.96
CA GLY A 166 -7.40 -13.82 2.34
C GLY A 166 -7.88 -14.76 1.22
N PRO A 167 -8.87 -15.64 1.45
CA PRO A 167 -9.57 -16.30 0.34
C PRO A 167 -10.13 -15.26 -0.64
N ALA A 168 -10.07 -15.55 -1.95
CA ALA A 168 -10.31 -14.57 -3.02
C ALA A 168 -11.77 -14.05 -3.07
N ASP A 169 -12.69 -14.76 -2.44
CA ASP A 169 -14.10 -14.43 -2.43
C ASP A 169 -14.44 -13.66 -1.15
N ARG A 170 -14.61 -12.33 -1.27
CA ARG A 170 -15.45 -11.62 -0.29
C ARG A 170 -16.82 -12.30 -0.32
N PRO A 171 -17.44 -12.64 0.83
CA PRO A 171 -18.85 -13.01 0.81
C PRO A 171 -19.59 -11.83 0.18
N LYS A 172 -20.16 -12.06 -1.00
CA LYS A 172 -21.10 -11.11 -1.60
C LYS A 172 -22.26 -11.02 -0.61
N LYS A 173 -22.45 -9.84 -0.03
CA LYS A 173 -23.73 -9.51 0.62
C LYS A 173 -24.82 -9.49 -0.43
#